data_AF-G0QM86-F1
#
_entry.id   AF-G0QM86-F1
#
_cell.length_a   1.000
_cell.length_b   1.000
_cell.length_c   1.000
_cell.angle_alpha   90.00
_cell.angle_beta   90.00
_cell.angle_gamma   90.00
#
_symmetry.space_group_name_H-M   'P 1'
#
loop_
_entity.id
_entity.type
_entity.pdbx_description
1 polymer ?
#
loop_
_entity_poly.entity_id
_entity_poly.type
_entity_poly.pdbx_seq_one_letter_code
_entity_poly.pdbx_strand_id
1 'polypeptide(L)'
;MFNKLIFIYLLILVILTESNQQQNNGVVNASSECQVGYYYVQDTHQCASCQTKFSNCLQCTQSSCSQCATGYFQHDSDTQCNRDTSFLDKYTGDYCNEGCNTCLESRKCIECKDGYYLNIDQQGETTCVSCSTKFDGCQR
;
A
#
# COMPACT_ATOMS: atom_id res chain seq x y z
N MET A 1 -20.36 17.05 -63.91
CA MET A 1 -19.33 16.17 -63.31
C MET A 1 -18.91 16.57 -61.88
N PHE A 2 -19.65 17.43 -61.15
CA PHE A 2 -19.31 17.82 -59.76
C PHE A 2 -20.31 17.35 -58.69
N ASN A 3 -21.46 16.78 -59.07
CA ASN A 3 -22.50 16.38 -58.09
C ASN A 3 -22.33 14.94 -57.55
N LYS A 4 -21.58 14.05 -58.21
CA LYS A 4 -21.39 12.67 -57.72
C LYS A 4 -20.35 12.55 -56.60
N LEU A 5 -19.32 13.42 -56.57
CA LEU A 5 -18.30 13.40 -55.52
C LEU A 5 -18.83 13.90 -54.16
N ILE A 6 -19.77 14.85 -54.16
CA ILE A 6 -20.38 15.41 -52.93
C ILE A 6 -21.27 14.38 -52.24
N PHE A 7 -22.05 13.59 -53.00
CA PHE A 7 -22.85 12.50 -52.45
C PHE A 7 -22.00 11.36 -51.86
N ILE A 8 -20.83 11.08 -52.44
CA ILE A 8 -19.89 10.09 -51.89
C ILE A 8 -19.28 10.60 -50.57
N TYR A 9 -18.92 11.88 -50.49
CA TYR A 9 -18.36 12.47 -49.26
C TYR A 9 -19.37 12.54 -48.11
N LEU A 10 -20.65 12.82 -48.41
CA LEU A 10 -21.72 12.83 -47.40
C LEU A 10 -22.07 11.42 -46.90
N LEU A 11 -22.02 10.40 -47.76
CA LEU A 11 -22.21 8.99 -47.35
C LEU A 11 -21.08 8.50 -46.43
N ILE A 12 -19.83 8.91 -46.66
CA ILE A 12 -18.69 8.53 -45.82
C ILE A 12 -18.78 9.17 -44.41
N LEU A 13 -19.35 10.37 -44.30
CA LEU A 13 -19.56 11.03 -43.00
C LEU A 13 -20.70 10.42 -42.17
N VAL A 14 -21.75 9.87 -42.79
CA VAL A 14 -22.84 9.17 -42.08
C VAL A 14 -22.36 7.86 -41.45
N ILE A 15 -21.41 7.16 -42.06
CA ILE A 15 -20.89 5.88 -41.53
C ILE A 15 -20.02 6.09 -40.26
N LEU A 16 -19.50 7.30 -40.03
CA LEU A 16 -18.67 7.60 -38.85
C LEU A 16 -19.45 8.10 -37.63
N THR A 17 -20.78 8.31 -37.73
CA THR A 17 -21.59 8.93 -36.66
C THR A 17 -22.72 8.06 -36.11
N GLU A 18 -22.95 6.85 -36.61
CA GLU A 18 -23.91 5.93 -36.00
C GLU A 18 -23.27 5.07 -34.90
N SER A 19 -23.38 5.60 -33.68
CA SER A 19 -23.71 4.90 -32.44
C SER A 19 -23.65 3.36 -32.40
N ASN A 20 -22.77 2.88 -31.52
CA ASN A 20 -23.18 2.17 -30.30
C ASN A 20 -24.23 1.06 -30.45
N GLN A 21 -23.78 -0.16 -30.77
CA GLN A 21 -24.23 -1.38 -30.08
C GLN A 21 -23.06 -2.39 -30.14
N GLN A 22 -22.16 -2.36 -29.16
CA GLN A 22 -21.32 -3.54 -28.90
C GLN A 22 -22.28 -4.69 -28.55
N GLN A 23 -22.16 -5.78 -29.31
CA GLN A 23 -22.92 -7.01 -29.13
C GLN A 23 -22.89 -7.43 -27.66
N ASN A 24 -24.08 -7.47 -27.05
CA ASN A 24 -24.35 -8.09 -25.77
C ASN A 24 -24.15 -9.61 -25.88
N ASN A 25 -22.89 -10.04 -25.87
CA ASN A 25 -22.51 -11.43 -25.60
C ASN A 25 -21.86 -11.46 -24.21
N GLY A 26 -22.70 -11.52 -23.17
CA GLY A 26 -22.36 -12.13 -21.87
C GLY A 26 -21.07 -11.69 -21.16
N VAL A 27 -20.57 -10.47 -21.36
CA VAL A 27 -19.49 -9.94 -20.52
C VAL A 27 -20.14 -9.37 -19.28
N VAL A 28 -20.17 -10.16 -18.19
CA VAL A 28 -20.38 -9.64 -16.84
C VAL A 28 -19.29 -8.60 -16.63
N ASN A 29 -19.64 -7.32 -16.78
CA ASN A 29 -18.75 -6.21 -16.50
C ASN A 29 -18.59 -6.09 -14.98
N ALA A 30 -17.91 -7.06 -14.38
CA ALA A 30 -17.46 -6.99 -13.01
C ALA A 30 -16.33 -5.94 -13.01
N SER A 31 -16.64 -4.71 -12.59
CA SER A 31 -15.63 -3.67 -12.51
C SER A 31 -14.48 -4.16 -11.64
N SER A 32 -13.31 -4.37 -12.24
CA SER A 32 -12.08 -4.74 -11.54
C SER A 32 -11.45 -3.55 -10.79
N GLU A 33 -12.13 -2.39 -10.80
CA GLU A 33 -11.66 -1.18 -10.15
C GLU A 33 -12.13 -1.14 -8.70
N CYS A 34 -11.18 -1.37 -7.80
CA CYS A 34 -11.35 -1.10 -6.38
C CYS A 34 -10.98 0.36 -6.07
N GLN A 35 -11.60 0.89 -5.02
CA GLN A 35 -11.23 2.21 -4.49
C GLN A 35 -9.76 2.23 -4.01
N VAL A 36 -9.15 3.42 -3.99
CA VAL A 36 -7.79 3.61 -3.45
C VAL A 36 -7.69 3.00 -2.04
N GLY A 37 -6.60 2.28 -1.78
CA GLY A 37 -6.40 1.53 -0.53
C GLY A 37 -6.94 0.09 -0.56
N TYR A 38 -7.54 -0.34 -1.66
CA TYR A 38 -8.03 -1.70 -1.85
C TYR A 38 -7.54 -2.28 -3.17
N TYR A 39 -7.40 -3.60 -3.21
CA TYR A 39 -7.05 -4.33 -4.43
C TYR A 39 -8.09 -5.40 -4.73
N TYR A 40 -8.25 -5.71 -6.01
CA TYR A 40 -9.20 -6.72 -6.47
C TYR A 40 -8.66 -8.14 -6.26
N VAL A 41 -9.43 -8.98 -5.58
CA VAL A 41 -9.14 -10.40 -5.38
C VAL A 41 -9.87 -11.21 -6.44
N GLN A 42 -9.11 -11.85 -7.35
CA GLN A 42 -9.68 -12.59 -8.47
C GLN A 42 -10.55 -13.78 -8.01
N ASP A 43 -10.13 -14.51 -6.97
CA ASP A 43 -10.81 -15.73 -6.52
C ASP A 43 -12.18 -15.47 -5.89
N THR A 44 -12.34 -14.34 -5.21
CA THR A 44 -13.57 -13.98 -4.49
C THR A 44 -14.38 -12.89 -5.19
N HIS A 45 -13.81 -12.28 -6.23
CA HIS A 45 -14.35 -11.10 -6.91
C HIS A 45 -14.65 -9.92 -5.96
N GLN A 46 -13.87 -9.78 -4.87
CA GLN A 46 -14.05 -8.75 -3.85
C GLN A 46 -12.84 -7.81 -3.78
N CYS A 47 -13.05 -6.62 -3.22
CA CYS A 47 -11.98 -5.69 -2.88
C CYS A 47 -11.48 -5.95 -1.45
N ALA A 48 -10.18 -6.22 -1.30
CA ALA A 48 -9.54 -6.41 -0.01
C ALA A 48 -8.66 -5.20 0.35
N SER A 49 -8.60 -4.86 1.64
CA SER A 49 -7.82 -3.71 2.12
C SER A 49 -6.32 -3.97 2.01
N CYS A 50 -5.60 -3.00 1.43
CA CYS A 50 -4.15 -3.02 1.34
C CYS A 50 -3.50 -2.98 2.71
N GLN A 51 -4.02 -2.15 3.62
CA GLN A 51 -3.44 -1.99 4.95
C GLN A 51 -3.55 -3.25 5.81
N THR A 52 -4.58 -4.08 5.57
CA THR A 52 -4.74 -5.37 6.25
C THR A 52 -3.74 -6.41 5.75
N LYS A 53 -3.40 -6.38 4.45
CA LYS A 53 -2.47 -7.34 3.86
C LYS A 53 -1.00 -6.92 4.00
N PHE A 54 -0.73 -5.64 3.84
CA PHE A 54 0.59 -5.04 3.88
C PHE A 54 0.56 -3.87 4.86
N SER A 55 1.26 -4.01 5.99
CA SER A 55 1.36 -2.93 6.97
C SER A 55 1.94 -1.66 6.36
N ASN A 56 1.39 -0.49 6.74
CA ASN A 56 1.81 0.83 6.28
C ASN A 56 1.67 1.08 4.77
N CYS A 57 0.82 0.29 4.09
CA CYS A 57 0.59 0.39 2.67
C CYS A 57 -0.70 1.17 2.34
N LEU A 58 -0.58 2.21 1.50
CA LEU A 58 -1.70 3.03 1.03
C LEU A 58 -2.30 2.53 -0.29
N GLN A 59 -1.50 1.88 -1.13
CA GLN A 59 -1.95 1.25 -2.38
C GLN A 59 -1.16 -0.01 -2.64
N CYS A 60 -1.83 -1.05 -3.15
CA CYS A 60 -1.23 -2.35 -3.36
C CYS A 60 -1.87 -3.08 -4.54
N THR A 61 -1.15 -4.07 -5.02
CA THR A 61 -1.63 -5.14 -5.88
C THR A 61 -1.95 -6.37 -5.02
N GLN A 62 -2.39 -7.45 -5.67
CA GLN A 62 -2.55 -8.73 -4.99
C GLN A 62 -1.23 -9.29 -4.44
N SER A 63 -0.06 -8.86 -4.93
CA SER A 63 1.24 -9.43 -4.53
C SER A 63 2.18 -8.46 -3.81
N SER A 64 1.95 -7.16 -3.90
CA SER A 64 2.89 -6.17 -3.36
C SER A 64 2.21 -4.86 -3.01
N CYS A 65 2.80 -4.13 -2.06
CA CYS A 65 2.53 -2.69 -1.93
C CYS A 65 3.13 -1.93 -3.13
N SER A 66 2.48 -0.85 -3.54
CA SER A 66 2.95 0.09 -4.58
C SER A 66 3.07 1.52 -4.08
N GLN A 67 2.42 1.85 -2.95
CA GLN A 67 2.53 3.16 -2.32
C GLN A 67 2.56 3.03 -0.80
N CYS A 68 3.64 3.50 -0.19
CA CYS A 68 3.81 3.50 1.25
C CYS A 68 3.24 4.76 1.90
N ALA A 69 2.82 4.62 3.17
CA ALA A 69 2.51 5.75 4.02
C ALA A 69 3.77 6.61 4.25
N THR A 70 3.59 7.90 4.55
CA THR A 70 4.68 8.84 4.84
C THR A 70 5.64 8.27 5.89
N GLY A 71 6.94 8.30 5.59
CA GLY A 71 7.99 7.76 6.47
C GLY A 71 8.27 6.27 6.31
N TYR A 72 7.62 5.60 5.36
CA TYR A 72 7.92 4.23 4.95
C TYR A 72 8.28 4.17 3.47
N PHE A 73 9.12 3.21 3.12
CA PHE A 73 9.67 3.04 1.78
C PHE A 73 9.60 1.56 1.39
N GLN A 74 9.55 1.33 0.08
CA GLN A 74 9.66 0.01 -0.51
C GLN A 74 11.06 -0.10 -1.12
N HIS A 75 11.84 -1.11 -0.73
CA HIS A 75 13.06 -1.49 -1.45
C HIS A 75 12.69 -2.42 -2.61
N ASP A 76 13.52 -2.47 -3.65
CA ASP A 76 13.21 -3.18 -4.92
C ASP A 76 12.82 -4.66 -4.77
N SER A 77 13.27 -5.31 -3.69
CA SER A 77 12.94 -6.70 -3.34
C SER A 77 11.74 -6.87 -2.40
N ASP A 78 11.25 -5.78 -1.82
CA ASP A 78 10.28 -5.84 -0.72
C ASP A 78 8.85 -5.79 -1.26
N THR A 79 8.03 -6.70 -0.75
CA THR A 79 6.58 -6.70 -1.00
C THR A 79 5.82 -5.75 -0.05
N GLN A 80 6.52 -5.23 0.96
CA GLN A 80 5.97 -4.46 2.07
C GLN A 80 6.70 -3.12 2.26
N CYS A 81 6.06 -2.22 3.01
CA CYS A 81 6.60 -0.92 3.36
C CYS A 81 7.38 -0.99 4.67
N ASN A 82 8.66 -0.66 4.61
CA ASN A 82 9.57 -0.65 5.75
C ASN A 82 10.03 0.77 6.04
N ARG A 83 10.29 1.09 7.30
CA ARG A 83 10.96 2.35 7.66
C ARG A 83 12.46 2.14 7.46
N ASP A 84 13.07 2.90 6.56
CA ASP A 84 14.52 2.88 6.41
C ASP A 84 15.16 3.75 7.51
N THR A 85 15.74 3.11 8.52
CA THR A 85 16.50 3.78 9.58
C THR A 85 18.02 3.58 9.38
N SER A 86 18.47 3.17 8.20
CA SER A 86 19.89 2.88 7.94
C SER A 86 20.76 4.14 7.87
N PHE A 87 20.18 5.27 7.48
CA PHE A 87 20.85 6.58 7.45
C PHE A 87 20.85 7.32 8.79
N LEU A 88 20.17 6.77 9.80
CA LEU A 88 20.05 7.41 11.10
C LEU A 88 21.13 6.86 12.03
N ASP A 89 21.79 7.77 12.75
CA ASP A 89 22.76 7.38 13.77
C ASP A 89 22.07 6.52 14.83
N LYS A 90 22.66 5.34 15.07
CA LYS A 90 22.17 4.34 16.02
C LYS A 90 23.03 4.38 17.28
N TYR A 91 22.35 4.32 18.41
CA TYR A 91 22.94 4.36 19.73
C TYR A 91 22.49 3.13 20.53
N THR A 92 23.29 2.75 21.51
CA THR A 92 23.06 1.60 22.40
C THR A 92 23.44 1.98 23.84
N GLY A 93 23.15 1.08 24.79
CA GLY A 93 23.53 1.27 26.20
C GLY A 93 22.78 2.42 26.88
N ASP A 94 23.47 3.17 27.75
CA ASP A 94 22.88 4.20 28.61
C ASP A 94 22.36 5.44 27.86
N TYR A 95 22.66 5.54 26.55
CA TYR A 95 22.07 6.57 25.70
C TYR A 95 20.56 6.33 25.50
N CYS A 96 20.15 5.07 25.44
CA CYS A 96 18.77 4.68 25.16
C CYS A 96 17.91 4.64 26.42
N ASN A 97 16.60 4.79 26.24
CA ASN A 97 15.63 4.68 27.34
C ASN A 97 15.58 3.25 27.90
N GLU A 98 15.05 3.11 29.12
CA GLU A 98 14.88 1.81 29.77
C GLU A 98 14.13 0.82 28.86
N GLY A 99 14.55 -0.45 28.89
CA GLY A 99 13.98 -1.51 28.05
C GLY A 99 14.38 -1.45 26.57
N CYS A 100 15.08 -0.40 26.12
CA CYS A 100 15.53 -0.28 24.73
C CYS A 100 16.96 -0.80 24.53
N ASN A 101 17.17 -1.64 23.52
CA ASN A 101 18.48 -2.17 23.13
C ASN A 101 19.19 -1.21 22.16
N THR A 102 18.46 -0.79 21.11
CA THR A 102 18.97 0.11 20.05
C THR A 102 17.99 1.26 19.83
N CYS A 103 18.50 2.49 19.80
CA CYS A 103 17.72 3.70 19.59
C CYS A 103 18.40 4.67 18.61
N LEU A 104 17.63 5.68 18.19
CA LEU A 104 18.12 6.80 17.36
C LEU A 104 18.57 7.98 18.25
N GLU A 105 19.18 9.02 17.66
CA GLU A 105 19.63 10.23 18.39
C GLU A 105 18.50 10.88 19.23
N SER A 106 17.27 10.82 18.72
CA SER A 106 16.06 11.30 19.43
C SER A 106 15.62 10.40 20.60
N ARG A 107 16.40 9.38 20.97
CA ARG A 107 16.05 8.31 21.93
C ARG A 107 14.84 7.47 21.54
N LYS A 108 14.34 7.63 20.31
CA LYS A 108 13.32 6.77 19.71
C LYS A 108 13.84 5.35 19.62
N CYS A 109 13.18 4.42 20.30
CA CYS A 109 13.64 3.04 20.32
C CYS A 109 13.28 2.33 19.01
N ILE A 110 14.22 1.56 18.44
CA ILE A 110 13.97 0.77 17.24
C ILE A 110 14.12 -0.74 17.50
N GLU A 111 14.66 -1.12 18.65
CA GLU A 111 14.84 -2.51 19.07
C GLU A 111 14.76 -2.58 20.60
N CYS A 112 13.85 -3.39 21.13
CA CYS A 112 13.69 -3.57 22.56
C CYS A 112 14.57 -4.70 23.10
N LYS A 113 14.89 -4.64 24.40
CA LYS A 113 15.53 -5.75 25.12
C LYS A 113 14.55 -6.90 25.32
N ASP A 114 15.08 -8.09 25.57
CA ASP A 114 14.28 -9.26 25.92
C ASP A 114 13.33 -8.96 27.09
N GLY A 115 12.09 -9.43 26.97
CA GLY A 115 11.04 -9.14 27.96
C GLY A 115 10.40 -7.76 27.83
N TYR A 116 10.64 -7.04 26.73
CA TYR A 116 9.94 -5.82 26.34
C TYR A 116 9.32 -5.98 24.94
N TYR A 117 8.30 -5.16 24.65
CA TYR A 117 7.73 -5.03 23.30
C TYR A 117 7.75 -3.57 22.84
N LEU A 118 7.84 -3.37 21.53
CA LEU A 118 7.87 -2.03 20.91
C LEU A 118 6.45 -1.43 20.89
N ASN A 119 6.30 -0.27 21.51
CA ASN A 119 5.07 0.52 21.54
C ASN A 119 5.25 1.79 20.71
N ILE A 120 4.28 2.09 19.85
CA ILE A 120 4.26 3.30 19.02
C ILE A 120 3.06 4.14 19.44
N ASP A 121 3.30 5.39 19.84
CA ASP A 121 2.21 6.28 20.23
C ASP A 121 1.50 6.95 19.02
N GLN A 122 0.48 7.76 19.31
CA GLN A 122 -0.30 8.47 18.27
C GLN A 122 0.51 9.50 17.46
N GLN A 123 1.70 9.88 17.96
CA GLN A 123 2.60 10.85 17.33
C GLN A 123 3.76 10.14 16.61
N GLY A 124 3.80 8.80 16.65
CA GLY A 124 4.84 7.99 16.03
C GLY A 124 6.13 7.89 16.86
N GLU A 125 6.08 8.24 18.14
CA GLU A 125 7.18 8.02 19.09
C GLU A 125 7.24 6.55 19.50
N THR A 126 8.45 5.99 19.53
CA THR A 126 8.67 4.56 19.78
C THR A 126 9.33 4.35 21.14
N THR A 127 8.67 3.56 21.98
CA THR A 127 9.07 3.25 23.36
C THR A 127 9.03 1.74 23.60
N CYS A 128 9.75 1.25 24.61
CA CYS A 128 9.68 -0.15 25.02
C CYS A 128 8.86 -0.28 26.28
N VAL A 129 7.87 -1.18 26.26
CA VAL A 129 7.03 -1.47 27.42
C VAL A 129 7.35 -2.87 27.92
N SER A 130 7.55 -3.01 29.23
CA SER A 130 7.84 -4.30 29.84
C SER A 130 6.67 -5.25 29.63
N CYS A 131 7.00 -6.47 29.22
CA CYS A 131 6.07 -7.57 29.13
C CYS A 131 5.61 -7.96 30.55
N SER A 132 4.48 -7.42 30.97
CA SER A 132 3.61 -8.15 31.89
C SER A 132 3.03 -9.33 31.09
N THR A 133 2.84 -10.49 31.71
CA THR A 133 2.48 -11.79 31.10
C THR A 133 1.22 -11.84 30.22
N LYS A 134 0.61 -10.69 29.90
CA LYS A 134 -0.67 -10.50 29.21
C LYS A 134 -0.58 -10.04 27.75
N PHE A 135 0.58 -9.73 27.17
CA PHE A 135 0.65 -9.16 25.82
C PHE A 135 1.29 -10.08 24.78
N ASP A 136 0.60 -10.28 23.66
CA ASP A 136 1.12 -10.94 22.45
C ASP A 136 2.10 -9.99 21.74
N GLY A 137 3.30 -10.49 21.39
CA GLY A 137 4.35 -9.71 20.71
C GLY A 137 5.66 -9.50 21.48
N CYS A 138 5.82 -10.13 22.65
CA CYS A 138 7.08 -10.07 23.40
C CYS A 138 8.25 -10.66 22.62
N GLN A 139 9.34 -9.89 22.52
CA GLN A 139 10.61 -10.41 22.04
C GLN A 139 11.23 -11.27 23.15
N ARG A 140 11.47 -12.53 22.81
CA ARG A 140 12.02 -13.58 23.67
C ARG A 140 13.43 -13.91 23.26
#